data_AF-A0A167VH66-F1
#
_entry.id   AF-A0A167VH66-F1
#
_cell.length_a   1.000
_cell.length_b   1.000
_cell.length_c   1.000
_cell.angle_alpha   90.00
_cell.angle_beta   90.00
_cell.angle_gamma   90.00
#
_symmetry.space_group_name_H-M   'P 1'
#
loop_
_entity.id
_entity.type
_entity.pdbx_description
1 polymer ?
#
loop_
_entity_poly.entity_id
_entity_poly.type
_entity_poly.pdbx_seq_one_letter_code
_entity_poly.pdbx_strand_id
1 'polypeptide(L)'
;MREGRPWTWQIDYHGLAGALHCLLFGKYMETVRCDQTLGGGGGAIGGLGLGMATAERGPIKRYRIRETLKRYWQTDIWAEAFDLLLNPAGFVAAEEGGKLPALRSMRNVRERMETWLAANCERGVGLKSLMVKVEGWARGRK
;
A
#
# COMPACT_ATOMS: atom_id res chain seq x y z
N MET A 1 15.97 1.62 4.46
CA MET A 1 16.83 2.79 4.77
C MET A 1 17.32 2.81 6.22
N ARG A 2 16.44 2.71 7.22
CA ARG A 2 16.80 2.73 8.65
C ARG A 2 17.72 1.57 9.13
N GLU A 3 17.93 0.55 8.31
CA GLU A 3 18.69 -0.67 8.65
C GLU A 3 19.96 -0.87 7.81
N GLY A 4 20.39 0.12 7.01
CA GLY A 4 21.63 0.02 6.21
C GLY A 4 21.64 -1.03 5.09
N ARG A 5 20.50 -1.67 4.79
CA ARG A 5 20.38 -2.65 3.69
C ARG A 5 20.43 -1.96 2.31
N PRO A 6 21.01 -2.61 1.28
CA PRO A 6 21.00 -2.10 -0.08
C PRO A 6 19.57 -1.95 -0.58
N TRP A 7 19.30 -0.82 -1.24
CA TRP A 7 18.00 -0.48 -1.81
C TRP A 7 18.18 -0.02 -3.25
N THR A 8 17.20 -0.35 -4.07
CA THR A 8 17.09 0.04 -5.47
C THR A 8 15.69 0.64 -5.66
N TRP A 9 14.68 -0.20 -5.90
CA TRP A 9 13.30 0.22 -6.14
C TRP A 9 12.49 0.48 -4.86
N GLN A 10 12.98 0.03 -3.70
CA GLN A 10 12.27 0.10 -2.42
C GLN A 10 11.98 1.54 -1.97
N ILE A 11 12.81 2.50 -2.36
CA ILE A 11 12.58 3.92 -2.05
C ILE A 11 11.32 4.45 -2.74
N ASP A 12 11.13 4.11 -4.01
CA ASP A 12 9.99 4.57 -4.80
C ASP A 12 8.70 3.95 -4.29
N TYR A 13 8.72 2.65 -3.96
CA TYR A 13 7.58 1.98 -3.33
C TYR A 13 7.18 2.65 -2.01
N HIS A 14 8.16 2.93 -1.15
CA HIS A 14 7.88 3.57 0.14
C HIS A 14 7.40 5.02 -0.02
N GLY A 15 7.97 5.76 -0.97
CA GLY A 15 7.54 7.11 -1.31
C GLY A 15 6.11 7.17 -1.81
N LEU A 16 5.73 6.23 -2.69
CA LEU A 16 4.35 6.11 -3.17
C LEU A 16 3.39 5.74 -2.03
N ALA A 17 3.76 4.79 -1.15
CA ALA A 17 2.96 4.48 0.03
C ALA A 17 2.76 5.72 0.92
N GLY A 18 3.81 6.52 1.11
CA GLY A 18 3.75 7.79 1.83
C GLY A 18 2.78 8.79 1.18
N ALA A 19 2.83 8.95 -0.14
CA ALA A 19 1.92 9.82 -0.87
C ALA A 19 0.45 9.37 -0.74
N LEU A 20 0.19 8.07 -0.92
CA LEU A 20 -1.15 7.51 -0.74
C LEU A 20 -1.67 7.73 0.68
N HIS A 21 -0.83 7.51 1.69
CA HIS A 21 -1.19 7.74 3.08
C HIS A 21 -1.52 9.22 3.35
N CYS A 22 -0.71 10.15 2.84
CA CYS A 22 -0.98 11.58 2.97
C CYS A 22 -2.33 11.97 2.34
N LEU A 23 -2.66 11.42 1.17
CA LEU A 23 -3.94 11.70 0.49
C LEU A 23 -5.14 11.12 1.23
N LEU A 24 -5.00 9.94 1.84
CA LEU A 24 -6.07 9.28 2.58
C LEU A 24 -6.29 9.91 3.96
N PHE A 25 -5.21 10.12 4.72
CA PHE A 25 -5.29 10.47 6.14
C PHE A 25 -4.95 11.92 6.46
N GLY A 26 -4.37 12.68 5.52
CA GLY A 26 -3.97 14.08 5.75
C GLY A 26 -2.77 14.25 6.68
N LYS A 27 -1.97 13.19 6.90
CA LYS A 27 -0.78 13.21 7.75
C LYS A 27 0.30 12.27 7.22
N TYR A 28 1.54 12.47 7.67
CA TYR A 28 2.66 11.62 7.30
C TYR A 28 2.48 10.17 7.75
N MET A 29 2.97 9.24 6.92
CA MET A 29 2.84 7.81 7.14
C MET A 29 3.75 7.33 8.27
N GLU A 30 3.17 6.53 9.18
CA GLU A 30 3.92 5.75 10.15
C GLU A 30 3.74 4.25 9.86
N THR A 31 4.83 3.49 9.95
CA THR A 31 4.81 2.04 9.71
C THR A 31 5.18 1.28 10.97
N VAL A 32 4.49 0.18 11.22
CA VAL A 32 4.77 -0.77 12.31
C VAL A 32 5.19 -2.13 11.73
N ARG A 33 6.04 -2.86 12.46
CA ARG A 33 6.40 -4.23 12.10
C ARG A 33 5.27 -5.18 12.49
N CYS A 34 5.01 -6.16 11.63
CA CYS A 34 4.00 -7.19 11.86
C CYS A 34 4.54 -8.39 12.67
N ASP A 35 5.83 -8.42 13.03
CA ASP A 35 6.45 -9.55 13.77
C ASP A 35 6.23 -9.49 15.30
N GLN A 36 5.58 -8.44 15.81
CA GLN A 36 5.33 -8.26 17.24
C GLN A 36 4.16 -9.09 17.81
N THR A 37 3.59 -10.06 17.07
CA THR A 37 2.45 -10.87 17.57
C THR A 37 2.82 -12.22 18.18
N LEU A 38 4.09 -12.48 18.51
CA LEU A 38 4.43 -13.51 19.50
C LEU A 38 4.25 -12.93 20.92
N GLY A 39 3.01 -12.60 21.26
CA GLY A 39 2.68 -11.97 22.54
C GLY A 39 1.25 -11.42 22.62
N GLY A 40 0.24 -12.28 22.40
CA GLY A 40 -1.11 -12.06 22.92
C GLY A 40 -2.07 -11.19 22.11
N GLY A 41 -3.04 -11.84 21.47
CA GLY A 41 -4.43 -11.34 21.43
C GLY A 41 -4.85 -10.40 20.29
N GLY A 42 -5.52 -10.98 19.29
CA GLY A 42 -6.64 -10.32 18.62
C GLY A 42 -6.40 -9.79 17.21
N GLY A 43 -7.09 -10.40 16.24
CA GLY A 43 -7.34 -9.78 14.92
C GLY A 43 -6.99 -10.66 13.74
N ALA A 44 -7.78 -11.71 13.53
CA ALA A 44 -7.73 -12.56 12.35
C ALA A 44 -8.20 -11.82 11.10
N ILE A 45 -7.29 -11.21 10.35
CA ILE A 45 -7.35 -11.08 8.88
C ILE A 45 -5.91 -11.11 8.36
N GLY A 46 -5.57 -12.08 7.51
CA GLY A 46 -4.34 -12.03 6.71
C GLY A 46 -3.29 -13.11 6.99
N GLY A 47 -3.71 -14.35 7.24
CA GLY A 47 -2.84 -15.51 7.12
C GLY A 47 -2.54 -15.81 5.64
N LEU A 48 -1.65 -15.03 5.01
CA LEU A 48 -1.02 -15.33 3.72
C LEU A 48 0.39 -14.72 3.72
N GLY A 49 1.38 -15.52 4.10
CA GLY A 49 2.80 -15.16 4.05
C GLY A 49 3.48 -15.10 5.40
N LEU A 50 3.56 -16.25 6.09
CA LEU A 50 4.84 -16.62 6.68
C LEU A 50 5.82 -16.67 5.51
N GLY A 51 6.65 -15.64 5.39
CA GLY A 51 7.63 -15.54 4.32
C GLY A 51 8.46 -16.81 4.25
N MET A 52 8.73 -17.26 3.02
CA MET A 52 9.69 -18.32 2.73
C MET A 52 11.02 -17.96 3.41
N ALA A 53 11.25 -18.49 4.61
CA ALA A 53 12.53 -18.43 5.27
C ALA A 53 13.42 -19.43 4.52
N THR A 54 14.33 -18.92 3.68
CA THR A 54 15.46 -19.74 3.26
C THR A 54 16.40 -19.83 4.46
N ALA A 55 17.04 -20.97 4.67
CA ALA A 55 17.91 -21.23 5.85
C ALA A 55 19.00 -20.16 6.05
N GLU A 56 19.33 -19.39 5.01
CA GLU A 56 20.35 -18.34 4.98
C GLU A 56 19.82 -16.93 5.28
N ARG A 57 18.52 -16.70 5.12
CA ARG A 57 17.89 -15.38 5.31
C ARG A 57 16.87 -15.51 6.42
N GLY A 58 17.21 -14.95 7.59
CA GLY A 58 16.30 -14.85 8.73
C GLY A 58 14.93 -14.27 8.35
N PRO A 59 13.93 -14.39 9.24
CA PRO A 59 12.52 -14.16 8.92
C PRO A 59 12.29 -12.85 8.15
N ILE A 60 11.52 -12.93 7.06
CA ILE A 60 11.17 -11.78 6.24
C ILE A 60 10.30 -10.84 7.09
N LYS A 61 10.88 -9.70 7.46
CA LYS A 61 10.17 -8.65 8.21
C LYS A 61 9.08 -8.06 7.34
N ARG A 62 7.83 -8.11 7.82
CA ARG A 62 6.67 -7.47 7.18
C ARG A 62 6.30 -6.18 7.91
N TYR A 63 5.84 -5.20 7.17
CA TYR A 63 5.44 -3.88 7.66
C TYR A 63 4.02 -3.55 7.24
N ARG A 64 3.31 -2.80 8.07
CA ARG A 64 1.99 -2.21 7.76
C ARG A 64 1.93 -0.76 8.21
N ILE A 65 0.99 0.00 7.69
CA ILE A 65 0.68 1.33 8.23
C ILE A 65 0.12 1.22 9.66
N ARG A 66 0.39 2.23 10.49
CA ARG A 66 -0.10 2.29 11.89
C ARG A 66 -1.61 2.54 11.93
N GLU A 67 -2.08 3.40 11.04
CA GLU A 67 -3.46 3.83 10.90
C GLU A 67 -4.37 2.71 10.42
N THR A 68 -5.60 2.68 10.92
CA THR A 68 -6.63 1.74 10.45
C THR A 68 -7.41 2.36 9.29
N LEU A 69 -7.59 1.59 8.21
CA LEU A 69 -8.40 2.00 7.06
C LEU A 69 -9.87 2.11 7.46
N LYS A 70 -10.57 3.15 6.98
CA LYS A 70 -12.00 3.31 7.24
C LYS A 70 -12.79 2.25 6.47
N ARG A 71 -13.83 1.67 7.10
CA ARG A 71 -14.64 0.57 6.55
C ARG A 71 -15.19 0.86 5.14
N TYR A 72 -15.54 2.11 4.86
CA TYR A 72 -16.15 2.52 3.61
C TYR A 72 -15.14 2.89 2.51
N TRP A 73 -13.84 2.72 2.74
CA TRP A 73 -12.79 3.09 1.80
C TRP A 73 -12.37 1.99 0.84
N GLN A 74 -13.12 0.89 0.67
CA GLN A 74 -12.65 -0.25 -0.15
C GLN A 74 -11.34 -0.77 0.45
N THR A 75 -11.45 -1.17 1.72
CA THR A 75 -10.31 -1.56 2.57
C THR A 75 -9.46 -2.65 1.93
N ASP A 76 -10.05 -3.50 1.10
CA ASP A 76 -9.38 -4.58 0.37
C ASP A 76 -8.35 -4.04 -0.64
N ILE A 77 -8.73 -3.07 -1.47
CA ILE A 77 -7.85 -2.51 -2.51
C ILE A 77 -6.69 -1.75 -1.86
N TRP A 78 -6.96 -0.93 -0.84
CA TRP A 78 -5.91 -0.19 -0.14
C TRP A 78 -5.01 -1.08 0.70
N ALA A 79 -5.55 -2.10 1.38
CA ALA A 79 -4.73 -3.02 2.16
C ALA A 79 -3.71 -3.74 1.26
N GLU A 80 -4.14 -4.20 0.09
CA GLU A 80 -3.25 -4.81 -0.89
C GLU A 80 -2.22 -3.82 -1.43
N ALA A 81 -2.63 -2.59 -1.75
CA ALA A 81 -1.70 -1.55 -2.19
C ALA A 81 -0.62 -1.27 -1.13
N PHE A 82 -1.00 -1.07 0.14
CA PHE A 82 -0.04 -0.84 1.21
C PHE A 82 0.86 -2.05 1.48
N ASP A 83 0.32 -3.27 1.43
CA ASP A 83 1.13 -4.48 1.62
C ASP A 83 2.15 -4.66 0.49
N LEU A 84 1.75 -4.44 -0.76
CA LEU A 84 2.66 -4.46 -1.92
C LEU A 84 3.77 -3.42 -1.79
N LEU A 85 3.41 -2.17 -1.51
CA LEU A 85 4.37 -1.07 -1.48
C LEU A 85 5.31 -1.11 -0.27
N LEU A 86 4.85 -1.63 0.87
CA LEU A 86 5.69 -1.76 2.07
C LEU A 86 6.50 -3.06 2.09
N ASN A 87 6.03 -4.11 1.41
CA ASN A 87 6.63 -5.44 1.41
C ASN A 87 6.89 -5.99 0.00
N PRO A 88 7.53 -5.22 -0.92
CA PRO A 88 7.62 -5.60 -2.34
C PRO A 88 8.38 -6.91 -2.57
N ALA A 89 9.30 -7.27 -1.68
CA ALA A 89 10.02 -8.55 -1.72
C ALA A 89 9.09 -9.78 -1.59
N GLY A 90 7.94 -9.64 -0.92
CA GLY A 90 6.96 -10.72 -0.78
C GLY A 90 6.19 -11.03 -2.06
N PHE A 91 6.24 -10.13 -3.05
CA PHE A 91 5.50 -10.23 -4.32
C PHE A 91 6.38 -10.70 -5.48
N VAL A 92 7.68 -10.81 -5.24
CA VAL A 92 8.71 -11.11 -6.25
C VAL A 92 8.47 -12.44 -6.97
N ALA A 93 7.88 -13.45 -6.31
CA ALA A 93 7.60 -14.75 -6.93
C ALA A 93 6.59 -14.67 -8.09
N ALA A 94 5.71 -13.67 -8.09
CA ALA A 94 4.75 -13.43 -9.17
C ALA A 94 5.30 -12.57 -10.31
N GLU A 95 6.54 -12.10 -10.19
CA GLU A 95 7.18 -11.17 -11.11
C GLU A 95 8.07 -11.86 -12.12
N GLU A 96 8.33 -11.17 -13.23
CA GLU A 96 9.20 -11.67 -14.28
C GLU A 96 10.63 -11.90 -13.76
N GLY A 97 11.13 -13.13 -13.94
CA GLY A 97 12.44 -13.53 -13.47
C GLY A 97 12.56 -13.62 -11.95
N GLY A 98 11.45 -13.62 -11.20
CA GLY A 98 11.48 -13.81 -9.75
C GLY A 98 12.31 -12.73 -9.04
N LYS A 99 12.26 -11.49 -9.54
CA LYS A 99 13.01 -10.35 -8.99
C LYS A 99 12.18 -9.06 -9.05
N LEU A 100 12.62 -8.06 -8.31
CA LEU A 100 12.12 -6.70 -8.46
C LEU A 100 12.55 -6.11 -9.82
N PRO A 101 11.81 -5.13 -10.36
CA PRO A 101 10.63 -4.45 -9.78
C PRO A 101 9.32 -5.26 -9.86
N ALA A 102 8.43 -5.05 -8.88
CA ALA A 102 7.12 -5.67 -8.78
C ALA A 102 6.05 -5.07 -9.71
N LEU A 103 6.34 -5.01 -11.01
CA LEU A 103 5.52 -4.30 -11.99
C LEU A 103 4.18 -5.01 -12.28
N ARG A 104 4.14 -6.34 -12.29
CA ARG A 104 2.90 -7.09 -12.54
C ARG A 104 1.94 -6.92 -11.36
N SER A 105 2.45 -7.02 -10.14
CA SER A 105 1.68 -6.80 -8.93
C SER A 105 1.15 -5.36 -8.85
N MET A 106 1.99 -4.36 -9.17
CA MET A 106 1.55 -2.95 -9.23
C MET A 106 0.46 -2.72 -10.28
N ARG A 107 0.61 -3.34 -11.46
CA ARG A 107 -0.40 -3.28 -12.52
C ARG A 107 -1.73 -3.84 -12.02
N ASN A 108 -1.74 -4.99 -11.38
CA ASN A 108 -2.95 -5.62 -10.88
C ASN A 108 -3.69 -4.72 -9.86
N VAL A 109 -2.95 -4.13 -8.91
CA VAL A 109 -3.54 -3.19 -7.94
C VAL A 109 -4.12 -1.96 -8.64
N ARG A 110 -3.39 -1.39 -9.61
CA ARG A 110 -3.85 -0.23 -10.38
C ARG A 110 -5.13 -0.55 -11.17
N GLU A 111 -5.17 -1.67 -11.88
CA GLU A 111 -6.33 -2.07 -12.68
C GLU A 111 -7.57 -2.31 -11.81
N ARG A 112 -7.40 -2.82 -10.59
CA ARG A 112 -8.49 -2.93 -9.60
C ARG A 112 -8.99 -1.56 -9.14
N MET A 113 -8.09 -0.63 -8.85
CA MET A 113 -8.45 0.75 -8.52
C MET A 113 -9.21 1.42 -9.68
N GLU A 114 -8.72 1.28 -10.92
CA GLU A 114 -9.34 1.83 -12.13
C GLU A 114 -10.73 1.23 -12.37
N THR A 115 -10.86 -0.10 -12.26
CA THR A 115 -12.14 -0.80 -12.41
C THR A 115 -13.15 -0.32 -11.37
N TRP A 116 -12.74 -0.22 -10.10
CA TRP A 116 -13.62 0.28 -9.05
C TRP A 116 -14.02 1.73 -9.30
N LEU A 117 -13.06 2.58 -9.70
CA LEU A 117 -13.32 3.99 -9.99
C LEU A 117 -14.28 4.16 -11.15
N ALA A 118 -14.08 3.45 -12.26
CA ALA A 118 -14.96 3.50 -13.43
C ALA A 118 -16.40 3.11 -13.09
N ALA A 119 -16.58 2.11 -12.23
CA ALA A 119 -17.91 1.65 -11.82
C ALA A 119 -18.59 2.59 -10.79
N ASN A 120 -17.83 3.41 -10.06
CA ASN A 120 -18.35 4.18 -8.91
C ASN A 120 -18.16 5.71 -9.05
N CYS A 121 -17.59 6.20 -10.16
CA CYS A 121 -17.23 7.60 -10.32
C CYS A 121 -18.43 8.56 -10.23
N GLU A 122 -19.64 8.13 -10.56
CA GLU A 122 -20.87 8.95 -10.48
C GLU A 122 -21.58 8.85 -9.12
N ARG A 123 -21.10 8.02 -8.18
CA ARG A 123 -21.75 7.87 -6.86
C ARG A 123 -21.52 9.09 -5.98
N GLY A 124 -22.56 9.47 -5.24
CA GLY A 124 -22.51 10.61 -4.31
C GLY A 124 -22.39 11.93 -5.05
N VAL A 125 -21.36 12.72 -4.75
CA VAL A 125 -21.11 14.03 -5.39
C VAL A 125 -20.59 13.88 -6.83
N GLY A 126 -20.09 12.70 -7.19
CA GLY A 126 -19.47 12.43 -8.48
C GLY A 126 -18.03 12.92 -8.58
N LEU A 127 -17.17 12.16 -9.26
CA LEU A 127 -15.74 12.42 -9.42
C LEU A 127 -15.50 13.74 -10.15
N LYS A 128 -16.26 14.02 -11.22
CA LYS A 128 -16.14 15.27 -11.99
C LYS A 128 -16.34 16.49 -11.10
N SER A 129 -17.38 16.49 -10.27
CA SER A 129 -17.68 17.57 -9.34
C SER A 129 -16.59 17.72 -8.26
N LEU A 130 -16.03 16.61 -7.77
CA LEU A 130 -14.89 16.66 -6.85
C LEU A 130 -13.64 17.28 -7.51
N MET A 131 -13.37 16.97 -8.79
CA MET A 131 -12.25 17.56 -9.53
C MET A 131 -12.42 19.07 -9.70
N VAL A 132 -13.64 19.54 -10.04
CA VAL A 132 -13.94 20.98 -10.12
C VAL A 132 -13.68 21.69 -8.77
N LYS A 133 -14.00 21.05 -7.64
CA LYS A 133 -13.70 21.61 -6.32
C LYS A 133 -12.19 21.73 -6.07
N VAL A 134 -11.43 20.69 -6.42
CA VAL A 134 -9.96 20.71 -6.30
C VAL A 134 -9.36 21.81 -7.17
N GLU A 135 -9.80 21.94 -8.43
CA GLU A 135 -9.36 22.99 -9.34
C GLU A 135 -9.70 24.39 -8.81
N GLY A 136 -10.92 24.59 -8.32
CA GLY A 136 -11.35 25.85 -7.72
C GLY A 136 -10.47 26.24 -6.53
N TRP A 137 -10.15 25.27 -5.67
CA TRP A 137 -9.29 25.52 -4.51
C TRP A 137 -7.83 25.82 -4.90
N ALA A 138 -7.31 25.16 -5.94
CA ALA A 138 -6.00 25.45 -6.48
C ALA A 138 -5.92 26.88 -7.08
N ARG A 139 -6.97 27.33 -7.78
CA ARG A 139 -7.04 28.68 -8.37
C ARG A 139 -7.18 29.79 -7.34
N GLY A 140 -7.87 29.52 -6.22
CA GLY A 140 -8.08 30.49 -5.14
C GLY A 140 -6.85 30.76 -4.26
N ARG A 141 -5.78 29.98 -4.40
CA ARG A 141 -4.50 30.15 -3.70
C ARG A 141 -3.52 31.00 -4.50
N LYS A 142 -3.98 32.17 -4.94
CA LYS A 142 -3.09 33.23 -5.43
C LYS A 142 -2.69 34.15 -4.30
#